data_AF-A0A8T4SYK8-F1
#
_entry.id   AF-A0A8T4SYK8-F1
#
_cell.length_a   1.000
_cell.length_b   1.000
_cell.length_c   1.000
_cell.angle_alpha   90.00
_cell.angle_beta   90.00
_cell.angle_gamma   90.00
#
_symmetry.space_group_name_H-M   'P 1'
#
loop_
_entity.id
_entity.type
_entity.pdbx_description
1 polymer ?
#
loop_
_entity_poly.entity_id
_entity_poly.type
_entity_poly.pdbx_seq_one_letter_code
_entity_poly.pdbx_strand_id
1 'polypeptide(L)'
;TILRIVKEFGGDFSVEYAENAEKLIINKKREGFSIVHLTVYGKGVLEKIKEIRKEKNLLIVVGGAKVEPVFYELADFNISVTNQPHSEVASLAIILDKYFNEKEFSLDFKNAKRKIIGVEKGKKIDLMQSN
;
A
#
# COMPACT_ATOMS: atom_id res chain seq x y z
N THR A 1 10.17 -4.92 13.34
CA THR A 1 9.45 -5.88 12.47
C THR A 1 7.99 -5.52 12.46
N ILE A 2 7.24 -5.91 11.43
CA ILE A 2 5.84 -5.49 11.22
C ILE A 2 4.93 -5.94 12.37
N LEU A 3 5.03 -7.21 12.80
CA LEU A 3 4.24 -7.74 13.92
C LEU A 3 4.40 -6.93 15.21
N ARG A 4 5.59 -6.40 15.46
CA ARG A 4 5.84 -5.51 16.61
C ARG A 4 5.10 -4.18 16.46
N ILE A 5 5.07 -3.61 15.25
CA ILE A 5 4.35 -2.35 15.00
C ILE A 5 2.86 -2.56 15.23
N VAL A 6 2.27 -3.61 14.66
CA VAL A 6 0.84 -3.93 14.85
C VAL A 6 0.52 -4.15 16.34
N LYS A 7 1.36 -4.88 17.07
CA LYS A 7 1.17 -5.10 18.52
C LYS A 7 1.20 -3.83 19.36
N GLU A 8 2.05 -2.85 19.01
CA GLU A 8 2.24 -1.63 19.81
C GLU A 8 1.32 -0.49 19.35
N PHE A 9 1.06 -0.36 18.06
CA PHE A 9 0.32 0.75 17.45
C PHE A 9 -1.07 0.36 16.93
N GLY A 10 -1.47 -0.90 17.07
CA GLY A 10 -2.80 -1.38 16.72
C GLY A 10 -3.01 -1.64 15.23
N GLY A 11 -4.27 -1.88 14.88
CA GLY A 11 -4.72 -2.14 13.51
C GLY A 11 -4.70 -3.63 13.12
N ASP A 12 -5.36 -3.92 12.00
CA ASP A 12 -5.58 -5.29 11.51
C ASP A 12 -4.67 -5.61 10.32
N PHE A 13 -3.39 -5.26 10.42
CA PHE A 13 -2.42 -5.49 9.35
C PHE A 13 -1.74 -6.85 9.52
N SER A 14 -1.75 -7.67 8.46
CA SER A 14 -1.07 -8.97 8.42
C SER A 14 0.05 -8.98 7.38
N VAL A 15 0.96 -9.95 7.52
CA VAL A 15 2.02 -10.23 6.56
C VAL A 15 2.03 -11.72 6.32
N GLU A 16 2.00 -12.09 5.06
CA GLU A 16 2.02 -13.47 4.63
C GLU A 16 3.09 -13.63 3.56
N TYR A 17 3.72 -14.80 3.55
CA TYR A 17 4.62 -15.20 2.48
C TYR A 17 3.83 -16.03 1.46
N ALA A 18 3.94 -15.67 0.19
CA ALA A 18 3.35 -16.43 -0.91
C ALA A 18 4.48 -16.97 -1.79
N GLU A 19 4.53 -18.30 -1.94
CA GLU A 19 5.55 -18.97 -2.77
C GLU A 19 5.43 -18.64 -4.26
N ASN A 20 4.22 -18.35 -4.73
CA ASN A 20 3.96 -18.06 -6.15
C ASN A 20 3.07 -16.82 -6.28
N ALA A 21 3.69 -15.70 -6.66
CA ALA A 21 3.02 -14.41 -6.83
C ALA A 21 2.03 -14.40 -8.00
N GLU A 22 2.35 -15.06 -9.12
CA GLU A 22 1.45 -15.16 -10.28
C GLU A 22 0.13 -15.84 -9.90
N LYS A 23 0.21 -17.00 -9.24
CA LYS A 23 -0.97 -17.74 -8.76
C LYS A 23 -1.80 -16.92 -7.77
N LEU A 24 -1.13 -16.18 -6.87
CA LEU A 24 -1.80 -15.29 -5.93
C LEU A 24 -2.59 -14.20 -6.66
N ILE A 25 -1.98 -13.54 -7.65
CA ILE A 25 -2.62 -12.50 -8.45
C ILE A 25 -3.83 -13.06 -9.19
N ILE A 26 -3.69 -14.20 -9.87
CA ILE A 26 -4.79 -14.85 -10.59
C ILE A 26 -5.96 -15.17 -9.65
N ASN A 27 -5.69 -15.69 -8.47
CA ASN A 27 -6.73 -15.97 -7.48
C ASN A 27 -7.40 -14.69 -6.98
N LYS A 28 -6.63 -13.64 -6.67
CA LYS A 28 -7.19 -12.36 -6.23
C LYS A 28 -8.05 -11.69 -7.30
N LYS A 29 -7.69 -11.80 -8.58
CA LYS A 29 -8.56 -11.36 -9.69
C LYS A 29 -9.90 -12.10 -9.67
N ARG A 30 -9.91 -13.41 -9.44
CA ARG A 30 -11.15 -14.21 -9.32
C ARG A 30 -12.00 -13.80 -8.11
N GLU A 31 -11.37 -13.31 -7.04
CA GLU A 31 -12.04 -12.73 -5.87
C GLU A 31 -12.55 -11.29 -6.09
N GLY A 32 -12.34 -10.72 -7.29
CA GLY A 32 -12.78 -9.37 -7.64
C GLY A 32 -11.85 -8.25 -7.18
N PHE A 33 -10.56 -8.56 -6.99
CA PHE A 33 -9.52 -7.53 -6.79
C PHE A 33 -9.05 -6.98 -8.13
N SER A 34 -8.82 -5.67 -8.16
CA SER A 34 -8.19 -4.99 -9.29
C SER A 34 -6.69 -4.87 -9.04
N ILE A 35 -5.90 -5.27 -10.03
CA ILE A 35 -4.45 -5.43 -9.91
C ILE A 35 -3.76 -4.16 -10.40
N VAL A 36 -3.04 -3.50 -9.50
CA VAL A 36 -2.26 -2.29 -9.80
C VAL A 36 -0.78 -2.63 -9.70
N HIS A 37 -0.10 -2.69 -10.83
CA HIS A 37 1.34 -2.90 -10.88
C HIS A 37 2.07 -1.55 -10.93
N LEU A 38 2.91 -1.31 -9.94
CA LEU A 38 3.74 -0.11 -9.86
C LEU A 38 5.05 -0.32 -10.62
N THR A 39 5.22 0.47 -11.69
CA THR A 39 6.36 0.39 -12.59
C THR A 39 6.65 1.77 -13.19
N VAL A 40 7.92 2.12 -13.32
CA VAL A 40 8.34 3.37 -13.97
C VAL A 40 7.96 3.43 -15.46
N TYR A 41 7.60 2.30 -16.07
CA TYR A 41 7.15 2.21 -17.46
C TYR A 41 5.64 2.38 -17.64
N GLY A 42 4.89 2.48 -16.54
CA GLY A 42 3.42 2.56 -16.56
C GLY A 42 2.88 3.94 -16.96
N LYS A 43 1.53 4.02 -17.00
CA LYS A 43 0.78 5.27 -17.17
C LYS A 43 0.90 6.16 -15.94
N GLY A 44 0.88 7.47 -16.14
CA GLY A 44 1.03 8.42 -15.04
C GLY A 44 -0.08 8.27 -13.99
N VAL A 45 0.29 8.26 -12.70
CA VAL A 45 -0.68 8.10 -11.60
C VAL A 45 -1.82 9.11 -11.67
N LEU A 46 -1.55 10.37 -12.03
CA LEU A 46 -2.57 11.41 -12.13
C LEU A 46 -3.59 11.18 -13.26
N GLU A 47 -3.17 10.49 -14.32
CA GLU A 47 -4.06 10.12 -15.44
C GLU A 47 -5.08 9.07 -14.99
N LYS A 48 -4.63 8.07 -14.21
CA LYS A 48 -5.43 6.89 -13.88
C LYS A 48 -6.05 6.87 -12.49
N ILE A 49 -5.67 7.79 -11.59
CA ILE A 49 -6.12 7.73 -10.20
C ILE A 49 -7.65 7.78 -10.05
N LYS A 50 -8.34 8.53 -10.92
CA LYS A 50 -9.82 8.62 -10.88
C LYS A 50 -10.49 7.29 -11.22
N GLU A 51 -9.87 6.47 -12.06
CA GLU A 51 -10.34 5.11 -12.38
C GLU A 51 -10.03 4.18 -11.21
N ILE A 52 -8.79 4.17 -10.74
CA ILE A 52 -8.32 3.31 -9.64
C ILE A 52 -9.14 3.54 -8.36
N ARG A 53 -9.50 4.78 -8.03
CA ARG A 53 -10.34 5.11 -6.85
C ARG A 53 -11.75 4.51 -6.88
N LYS A 54 -12.24 4.03 -8.03
CA LYS A 54 -13.55 3.37 -8.14
C LYS A 54 -13.49 1.92 -7.68
N GLU A 55 -12.29 1.32 -7.73
CA GLU A 55 -12.04 -0.05 -7.32
C GLU A 55 -12.04 -0.15 -5.80
N LYS A 56 -12.80 -1.09 -5.24
CA LYS A 56 -12.90 -1.25 -3.77
C LYS A 56 -11.78 -2.10 -3.20
N ASN A 57 -11.41 -3.17 -3.91
CA ASN A 57 -10.41 -4.14 -3.50
C ASN A 57 -9.21 -4.03 -4.44
N LEU A 58 -8.08 -3.56 -3.92
CA LEU A 58 -6.86 -3.41 -4.70
C LEU A 58 -5.81 -4.42 -4.26
N LEU A 59 -5.15 -5.05 -5.24
CA LEU A 59 -3.86 -5.70 -5.02
C LEU A 59 -2.79 -4.86 -5.70
N ILE A 60 -1.95 -4.22 -4.90
CA ILE A 60 -0.84 -3.40 -5.41
C ILE A 60 0.41 -4.28 -5.48
N VAL A 61 0.93 -4.47 -6.68
CA VAL A 61 2.17 -5.20 -6.95
C VAL A 61 3.31 -4.18 -7.01
N VAL A 62 4.26 -4.31 -6.09
CA VAL A 62 5.53 -3.57 -6.08
C VAL A 62 6.65 -4.52 -6.45
N GLY A 63 7.49 -4.10 -7.39
CA GLY A 63 8.62 -4.88 -7.87
C GLY A 63 9.93 -4.62 -7.11
N GLY A 64 10.82 -5.61 -7.14
CA GLY A 64 12.26 -5.42 -6.90
C GLY A 64 13.02 -5.09 -8.19
N ALA A 65 14.35 -5.19 -8.17
CA ALA A 65 15.23 -4.74 -9.26
C ALA A 65 14.93 -5.31 -10.67
N LYS A 66 14.23 -6.46 -10.76
CA LYS A 66 13.79 -7.06 -12.03
C LYS A 66 12.41 -7.67 -11.87
N VAL A 67 11.43 -7.10 -12.57
CA VAL A 67 10.06 -7.61 -12.60
C VAL A 67 9.86 -8.44 -13.85
N GLU A 68 9.27 -9.63 -13.71
CA GLU A 68 8.98 -10.52 -14.82
C GLU A 68 7.86 -9.94 -15.72
N PRO A 69 7.94 -10.13 -17.05
CA PRO A 69 6.94 -9.59 -17.98
C PRO A 69 5.49 -10.00 -17.66
N VAL A 70 5.29 -11.18 -17.06
CA VAL A 70 3.97 -11.71 -16.71
C VAL A 70 3.16 -10.75 -15.83
N PHE A 71 3.81 -9.97 -14.95
CA PHE A 71 3.11 -9.02 -14.08
C PHE A 71 2.53 -7.83 -14.84
N TYR A 72 3.11 -7.45 -15.99
CA TYR A 72 2.55 -6.41 -16.84
C TYR A 72 1.23 -6.87 -17.48
N GLU A 73 1.20 -8.12 -17.93
CA GLU A 73 0.03 -8.72 -18.58
C GLU A 73 -1.11 -9.02 -17.59
N LEU A 74 -0.77 -9.42 -16.36
CA LEU A 74 -1.76 -9.71 -15.32
C LEU A 74 -2.38 -8.45 -14.69
N ALA A 75 -1.70 -7.31 -14.76
CA ALA A 75 -2.16 -6.07 -14.16
C ALA A 75 -3.33 -5.45 -14.93
N ASP A 76 -4.35 -4.98 -14.20
CA ASP A 76 -5.42 -4.15 -14.79
C ASP A 76 -4.92 -2.72 -15.01
N PHE A 77 -3.97 -2.28 -14.17
CA PHE A 77 -3.33 -0.98 -14.27
C PHE A 77 -1.82 -1.11 -14.11
N ASN A 78 -1.06 -0.78 -15.15
CA ASN A 78 0.39 -0.54 -15.04
C ASN A 78 0.62 0.96 -14.80
N ILE A 79 1.04 1.33 -13.60
CA ILE A 79 1.07 2.71 -13.11
C ILE A 79 2.47 3.16 -12.73
N SER A 80 2.81 4.36 -13.17
CA SER A 80 4.04 5.07 -12.88
C SER A 80 3.72 6.31 -12.03
N VAL A 81 4.40 6.44 -10.89
CA VAL A 81 4.36 7.69 -10.11
C VAL A 81 5.20 8.76 -10.83
N THR A 82 6.38 8.38 -11.30
CA THR A 82 7.16 9.11 -12.29
C THR A 82 7.85 8.11 -13.21
N ASN A 83 8.10 8.47 -14.47
CA ASN A 83 8.85 7.61 -15.39
C ASN A 83 10.38 7.66 -15.16
N GLN A 84 10.81 7.95 -13.94
CA GLN A 84 12.21 7.97 -13.51
C GLN A 84 12.45 6.84 -12.50
N PRO A 85 13.65 6.23 -12.46
CA PRO A 85 13.96 5.21 -11.49
C PRO A 85 13.97 5.78 -10.07
N HIS A 86 13.15 5.20 -9.18
CA HIS A 86 13.07 5.56 -7.77
C HIS A 86 12.61 4.38 -6.92
N SER A 87 12.45 4.61 -5.62
CA SER A 87 12.02 3.56 -4.69
C SER A 87 10.57 3.16 -4.89
N GLU A 88 10.35 1.86 -4.84
CA GLU A 88 9.07 1.18 -4.67
C GLU A 88 8.31 1.63 -3.43
N VAL A 89 9.01 1.96 -2.34
CA VAL A 89 8.40 2.50 -1.11
C VAL A 89 7.80 3.88 -1.39
N ALA A 90 8.51 4.72 -2.14
CA ALA A 90 8.01 6.03 -2.55
C ALA A 90 6.82 5.90 -3.51
N SER A 91 6.90 4.97 -4.48
CA SER A 91 5.79 4.67 -5.39
C SER A 91 4.52 4.27 -4.62
N LEU A 92 4.68 3.35 -3.66
CA LEU A 92 3.58 2.85 -2.84
C LEU A 92 2.96 3.95 -1.97
N ALA A 93 3.79 4.75 -1.30
CA ALA A 93 3.32 5.86 -0.48
C ALA A 93 2.50 6.87 -1.31
N ILE A 94 3.00 7.26 -2.48
CA ILE A 94 2.35 8.26 -3.33
C ILE A 94 1.05 7.70 -3.93
N ILE A 95 1.02 6.46 -4.40
CA ILE A 95 -0.25 5.93 -4.95
C ILE A 95 -1.31 5.78 -3.85
N LEU A 96 -0.93 5.40 -2.62
CA LEU A 96 -1.85 5.29 -1.50
C LEU A 96 -2.37 6.67 -1.07
N ASP A 97 -1.51 7.69 -0.98
CA ASP A 97 -1.91 9.09 -0.75
C ASP A 97 -2.92 9.56 -1.81
N LYS A 98 -2.59 9.30 -3.07
CA LYS A 98 -3.49 9.63 -4.18
C LYS A 98 -4.74 8.77 -4.17
N TYR A 99 -4.75 7.54 -3.68
CA TYR A 99 -5.94 6.70 -3.66
C TYR A 99 -6.89 7.11 -2.53
N PHE A 100 -6.37 7.25 -1.31
CA PHE A 100 -7.14 7.62 -0.13
C PHE A 100 -7.53 9.10 -0.09
N ASN A 101 -6.83 9.95 -0.85
CA ASN A 101 -7.13 11.37 -0.99
C ASN A 101 -7.15 12.06 0.38
N GLU A 102 -6.02 11.96 1.08
CA GLU A 102 -5.73 12.59 2.39
C GLU A 102 -6.50 11.99 3.58
N LYS A 103 -7.41 11.05 3.35
CA LYS A 103 -8.15 10.37 4.43
C LYS A 103 -7.25 9.54 5.33
N GLU A 104 -6.10 9.11 4.83
CA GLU A 104 -5.10 8.34 5.56
C GLU A 104 -4.46 9.15 6.73
N PHE A 105 -4.41 10.47 6.62
CA PHE A 105 -3.86 11.34 7.69
C PHE A 105 -4.75 11.41 8.93
N SER A 106 -5.99 10.92 8.84
CA SER A 106 -6.95 10.84 9.93
C SER A 106 -7.18 9.40 10.42
N LEU A 107 -6.34 8.43 10.02
CA LEU A 107 -6.43 7.06 10.50
C LEU A 107 -6.19 6.96 12.00
N ASP A 108 -7.05 6.19 12.65
CA ASP A 108 -6.86 5.74 14.02
C ASP A 108 -6.96 4.21 14.05
N PHE A 109 -6.10 3.59 14.85
CA PHE A 109 -5.94 2.14 14.89
C PHE A 109 -6.49 1.59 16.19
N LYS A 110 -7.45 0.67 16.08
CA LYS A 110 -8.01 -0.04 17.24
C LYS A 110 -6.92 -0.88 17.91
N ASN A 111 -7.09 -1.11 19.21
CA ASN A 111 -6.19 -1.93 20.04
C ASN A 111 -4.73 -1.42 20.09
N ALA A 112 -4.51 -0.13 19.79
CA ALA A 112 -3.21 0.50 19.95
C ALA A 112 -2.83 0.59 21.43
N LYS A 113 -1.60 0.19 21.78
CA LYS A 113 -1.01 0.40 23.11
C LYS A 113 -0.31 1.74 23.22
N ARG A 114 0.09 2.29 22.06
CA ARG A 114 0.81 3.55 21.94
C ARG A 114 0.20 4.39 20.83
N LYS A 115 0.10 5.70 21.07
CA LYS A 115 -0.22 6.70 20.05
C LYS A 115 0.82 7.81 20.08
N ILE A 116 1.36 8.15 18.92
CA ILE A 116 2.28 9.29 18.80
C ILE A 116 1.45 10.57 18.73
N ILE A 117 1.81 11.55 19.55
CA ILE A 117 1.18 12.87 19.53
C ILE A 117 2.16 13.84 18.88
N GLY A 118 1.74 14.44 17.76
CA GLY A 118 2.52 15.46 17.07
C GLY A 118 2.78 16.66 17.97
N VAL A 119 4.05 17.00 18.16
CA VAL A 119 4.50 18.19 18.90
C VAL A 119 5.59 18.88 18.09
N GLU A 120 5.64 20.21 18.12
CA GLU A 120 6.61 20.99 17.33
C GLU A 120 8.06 20.66 17.71
N LYS A 121 8.31 20.42 19.01
CA LYS A 121 9.64 20.08 19.54
C LYS A 121 9.52 18.95 20.57
N GLY A 122 10.42 17.97 20.45
CA GLY A 122 10.47 16.81 21.34
C GLY A 122 9.69 15.60 20.83
N LYS A 123 9.41 14.66 21.72
CA LYS A 123 8.70 13.41 21.42
C LYS A 123 7.63 13.18 22.47
N LYS A 124 6.38 13.03 22.05
CA LYS A 124 5.26 12.72 22.93
C LYS A 124 4.58 11.43 22.49
N ILE A 125 4.44 10.50 23.43
CA ILE A 125 3.79 9.20 23.24
C ILE A 125 2.74 9.07 24.33
N ASP A 126 1.52 8.74 23.93
CA ASP A 126 0.43 8.39 24.84
C ASP A 126 0.36 6.86 24.99
N LEU A 127 0.27 6.38 26.23
CA LEU A 127 0.17 4.96 26.55
C LEU A 127 -1.31 4.66 26.83
N MET A 128 -1.93 3.95 25.90
CA MET A 128 -3.34 3.59 26.00
C MET A 128 -3.50 2.51 27.07
N GLN A 129 -4.29 2.80 28.11
CA GLN A 129 -4.64 1.78 29.10
C GLN A 129 -5.59 0.78 28.44
N SER A 130 -5.27 -0.51 28.55
CA SER A 130 -6.20 -1.56 28.16
C SER A 130 -7.32 -1.59 29.20
N ASN A 131 -8.55 -1.27 28.80
CA ASN A 131 -9.73 -1.66 29.58
C ASN A 131 -9.90 -3.18 29.52
#